data_AF-A0A9X0HZM4-F1
#
_entry.id   AF-A0A9X0HZM4-F1
#
_cell.length_a   1.000
_cell.length_b   1.000
_cell.length_c   1.000
_cell.angle_alpha   90.00
_cell.angle_beta   90.00
_cell.angle_gamma   90.00
#
_symmetry.space_group_name_H-M   'P 1'
#
loop_
_entity.id
_entity.type
_entity.pdbx_description
1 polymer ?
#
loop_
_entity_poly.entity_id
_entity_poly.type
_entity_poly.pdbx_seq_one_letter_code
_entity_poly.pdbx_strand_id
1 'polypeptide(L)' 'MITVYDTGLVTSAPVDAGIRGMLDDLHGRWPNMVVALDRKRVGPILPWRNTRTRLIDALKQALISQEHR' A
#
# COMPACT_ATOMS: atom_id res chain seq x y z
N MET A 1 13.08 -2.74 1.06
CA MET A 1 13.07 -3.09 2.49
C MET A 1 11.63 -3.03 2.98
N ILE A 2 11.17 -4.08 3.66
CA ILE A 2 9.87 -4.15 4.31
C ILE A 2 10.14 -4.26 5.81
N THR A 3 9.61 -3.34 6.60
CA THR A 3 9.70 -3.36 8.06
C THR A 3 8.31 -3.61 8.62
N VAL A 4 8.18 -4.64 9.45
CA VAL A 4 6.92 -5.03 10.09
C VAL A 4 7.00 -4.69 11.57
N TYR A 5 6.00 -3.98 12.06
CA TYR A 5 5.75 -3.64 13.46
C TYR A 5 4.46 -4.33 13.92
N ASP A 6 4.28 -4.45 15.24
CA ASP A 6 3.11 -5.09 15.87
C ASP A 6 1.75 -4.53 15.38
N THR A 7 1.73 -3.28 14.90
CA THR A 7 0.52 -2.59 14.42
C THR A 7 0.63 -2.02 13.01
N GLY A 8 1.76 -2.21 12.31
CA GLY A 8 1.91 -1.59 11.00
C GLY A 8 3.07 -2.05 10.14
N LEU A 9 3.00 -1.75 8.85
CA LEU A 9 3.97 -2.16 7.84
C LEU A 9 4.48 -0.96 7.06
N VAL A 10 5.82 -0.86 6.95
CA VAL A 10 6.48 0.16 6.13
C VAL A 10 7.15 -0.54 4.97
N THR A 11 6.81 -0.14 3.73
CA THR A 11 7.46 -0.66 2.53
C THR A 11 7.90 0.46 1.61
N SER A 12 9.17 0.36 1.16
CA SER A 12 9.71 1.18 0.07
C SER A 12 9.73 0.44 -1.27
N ALA A 13 9.27 -0.82 -1.30
CA ALA A 13 9.11 -1.56 -2.54
C ALA A 13 7.83 -1.13 -3.27
N PRO A 14 7.80 -1.20 -4.63
CA PRO A 14 6.56 -1.09 -5.37
C PRO A 14 5.53 -2.08 -4.83
N VAL A 15 4.34 -1.62 -4.47
CA VAL A 15 3.26 -2.51 -4.00
C VAL A 15 2.63 -3.17 -5.21
N ASP A 16 3.19 -4.31 -5.60
CA ASP A 16 2.63 -5.15 -6.66
C ASP A 16 1.50 -6.05 -6.13
N ALA A 17 0.81 -6.77 -7.03
CA ALA A 17 -0.37 -7.58 -6.69
C ALA A 17 -0.10 -8.57 -5.54
N GLY A 18 1.11 -9.16 -5.49
CA GLY A 18 1.51 -10.06 -4.42
C GLY A 18 1.64 -9.38 -3.05
N ILE A 19 2.30 -8.20 -2.98
CA ILE A 19 2.43 -7.44 -1.73
C ILE A 19 1.06 -6.96 -1.26
N ARG A 20 0.20 -6.56 -2.20
CA ARG A 20 -1.16 -6.15 -1.89
C ARG A 20 -1.99 -7.29 -1.30
N GLY A 21 -1.87 -8.51 -1.84
CA GLY A 21 -2.54 -9.71 -1.31
C GLY A 21 -2.08 -10.03 0.11
N MET A 22 -0.78 -9.95 0.37
CA MET A 22 -0.22 -10.13 1.72
C MET A 22 -0.77 -9.10 2.73
N LEU A 23 -0.90 -7.84 2.32
CA LEU A 23 -1.47 -6.78 3.17
C LEU A 23 -2.98 -6.95 3.40
N ASP A 24 -3.70 -7.52 2.44
CA ASP A 24 -5.14 -7.83 2.57
C ASP A 24 -5.36 -8.98 3.58
N ASP A 25 -4.55 -10.05 3.53
CA ASP A 25 -4.57 -11.14 4.54
C ASP A 25 -4.23 -10.61 5.94
N LEU A 26 -3.19 -9.78 6.04
CA LEU A 26 -2.75 -9.20 7.32
C LEU A 26 -3.81 -8.28 7.91
N HIS A 27 -4.50 -7.50 7.08
CA HIS A 27 -5.63 -6.67 7.52
C HIS A 27 -6.83 -7.50 8.01
N GLY A 28 -7.07 -8.68 7.43
CA GLY A 28 -8.08 -9.62 7.93
C GLY A 28 -7.82 -10.06 9.37
N ARG A 29 -6.54 -10.12 9.79
CA ARG A 29 -6.14 -10.41 11.17
C ARG A 29 -6.05 -9.15 12.03
N TRP A 30 -5.61 -8.03 11.45
CA TRP A 30 -5.38 -6.75 12.12
C TRP A 30 -6.21 -5.64 11.46
N PRO A 31 -7.49 -5.48 11.81
CA PRO A 31 -8.39 -4.54 11.15
C PRO A 31 -7.99 -3.06 11.35
N ASN A 32 -7.21 -2.76 12.39
CA ASN A 32 -6.69 -1.42 12.67
C ASN A 32 -5.25 -1.19 12.15
N MET A 33 -4.75 -2.09 11.27
CA MET A 33 -3.40 -1.99 10.74
C MET A 33 -3.17 -0.69 9.97
N VAL A 34 -2.00 -0.09 10.22
CA VAL A 34 -1.53 1.10 9.49
C VAL A 34 -0.36 0.76 8.57
N VAL A 35 -0.27 1.45 7.44
CA VAL A 35 0.74 1.20 6.40
C VAL A 35 1.33 2.53 5.95
N ALA A 36 2.67 2.59 5.85
CA ALA A 36 3.36 3.67 5.18
C ALA A 36 3.87 3.21 3.81
N LEU A 37 3.51 3.95 2.77
CA LEU A 37 3.96 3.73 1.40
C LEU A 37 4.83 4.89 0.96
N ASP A 38 6.12 4.66 0.70
CA ASP A 38 6.92 5.61 -0.10
C ASP A 38 8.27 5.03 -0.56
N ARG A 39 8.67 5.36 -1.79
CA ARG A 39 9.95 4.94 -2.39
C ARG A 39 11.18 5.73 -1.91
N LYS A 40 11.02 6.89 -1.27
CA LYS A 40 12.11 7.82 -0.90
C LYS A 40 12.12 8.28 0.57
N ARG A 41 10.98 8.41 1.24
CA ARG A 41 10.86 8.82 2.66
C ARG A 41 9.57 8.27 3.22
N VAL A 42 9.63 7.55 4.35
CA VAL A 42 8.46 6.95 5.02
C VAL A 42 7.26 7.93 4.96
N GLY A 43 6.31 7.62 4.09
CA GLY A 43 5.14 8.47 3.85
C GLY A 43 4.24 8.51 5.09
N PRO A 44 3.16 9.29 5.06
CA PRO A 44 2.22 9.31 6.18
C PRO A 44 1.72 7.88 6.46
N ILE A 45 1.86 7.46 7.72
CA ILE A 45 1.34 6.19 8.22
C ILE A 45 -0.20 6.32 8.23
N LEU A 46 -0.88 5.54 7.40
CA LEU A 46 -2.33 5.62 7.23
C LEU A 46 -2.98 4.24 7.39
N PRO A 47 -4.24 4.16 7.83
CA PRO A 47 -4.97 2.89 7.87
C PRO A 47 -4.95 2.19 6.52
N TRP A 48 -4.71 0.88 6.50
CA TRP A 48 -4.62 0.10 5.26
C TRP A 48 -5.83 0.31 4.35
N ARG A 49 -7.04 0.41 4.91
CA ARG A 49 -8.27 0.70 4.16
C ARG A 49 -8.17 1.97 3.32
N ASN A 50 -7.63 3.06 3.88
CA ASN A 50 -7.47 4.34 3.18
C ASN A 50 -6.34 4.27 2.15
N THR A 51 -5.23 3.65 2.54
CA THR A 51 -4.07 3.41 1.67
C THR A 51 -4.43 2.56 0.45
N ARG A 52 -5.26 1.52 0.62
CA ARG A 52 -5.79 0.65 -0.44
C ARG A 52 -6.61 1.42 -1.46
N THR A 53 -7.50 2.31 -1.01
CA THR A 53 -8.29 3.15 -1.93
C THR A 53 -7.39 4.06 -2.77
N ARG A 54 -6.38 4.69 -2.15
CA ARG A 54 -5.41 5.53 -2.87
C ARG A 54 -4.55 4.74 -3.86
N LEU A 55 -4.13 3.53 -3.51
CA LEU A 55 -3.40 2.64 -4.42
C LEU A 55 -4.23 2.27 -5.66
N ILE A 56 -5.51 1.94 -5.47
CA ILE A 56 -6.42 1.65 -6.58
C ILE A 56 -6.57 2.88 -7.49
N ASP A 57 -6.75 4.07 -6.90
CA ASP A 57 -6.89 5.31 -7.65
C ASP A 57 -5.63 5.63 -8.46
N ALA A 58 -4.45 5.53 -7.85
CA ALA A 58 -3.17 5.73 -8.53
C ALA A 58 -2.94 4.70 -9.65
N LEU A 59 -3.30 3.44 -9.44
CA LEU A 59 -3.24 2.40 -10.48
C LEU A 59 -4.18 2.72 -11.65
N LYS A 60 -5.42 3.15 -11.37
CA LYS A 60 -6.38 3.56 -12.39
C LYS A 60 -5.84 4.75 -13.21
N GLN A 61 -5.29 5.76 -12.54
CA GLN A 61 -4.69 6.92 -13.21
C GLN A 61 -3.47 6.54 -14.06
N ALA A 62 -2.65 5.60 -13.59
CA ALA A 62 -1.50 5.11 -14.35
C ALA A 62 -1.93 4.32 -15.60
N LEU A 63 -2.97 3.49 -15.48
CA LEU A 63 -3.58 2.77 -16.60
C LEU A 63 -4.15 3.74 -17.66
N ILE A 64 -4.92 4.75 -17.22
CA ILE A 64 -5.45 5.80 -18.12
C ILE A 64 -4.31 6.58 -18.79
N SER A 65 -3.24 6.88 -18.06
CA SER A 65 -2.06 7.59 -18.61
C SER A 65 -1.23 6.74 -19.58
N GLN A 66 -1.34 5.41 -19.53
CA GLN A 66 -0.72 4.50 -20.49
C GLN A 66 -1.56 4.33 -21.77
N GLU A 67 -2.88 4.46 -21.66
CA GLU A 67 -3.80 4.32 -22.80
C GLU A 67 -3.83 5.55 -23.73
N HIS A 68 -3.46 6.73 -23.22
CA HIS A 68 -3.34 7.97 -24.01
C HIS A 68 -1.94 8.23 -24.60
N ARG A 69 -1.08 7.21 -24.68
CA ARG A 69 0.30 7.33 -25.17
C ARG A 69 0.52 6.57 -26.47
#